data_AF-A0A2V8KYE4-F1
#
_entry.id   AF-A0A2V8KYE4-F1
#
_cell.length_a   1.000
_cell.length_b   1.000
_cell.length_c   1.000
_cell.angle_alpha   90.00
_cell.angle_beta   90.00
_cell.angle_gamma   90.00
#
_symmetry.space_group_name_H-M   'P 1'
#
loop_
_entity.id
_entity.type
_entity.pdbx_description
1 polymer ?
#
loop_
_entity_poly.entity_id
_entity_poly.type
_entity_poly.pdbx_seq_one_letter_code
_entity_poly.pdbx_strand_id
1 'polypeptide(L)'
;MPDGTVSTTFAFRPDQQLSFLQTGRRINPQRFALTYAIYRSVYAAFVGVPVFLDDQDDHNHYFKFNLNYINLYDLIRLEEDGSPYKAIYMNAYDMLRRTTQQHGNPHFNMVDRALKGQDIVRDNETVTLLNLWLWRARRDYWVDLRGKYPACGTDRACSPIPVNERAIPAVWRRRWFDRDRRDRLHSSVLDGALLWFDAVDRTAWPA
;
A
#
# COMPACT_ATOMS: atom_id res chain seq x y z
N MET A 1 -14.27 12.28 12.77
CA MET A 1 -14.99 11.51 13.80
C MET A 1 -15.56 12.52 14.80
N PRO A 2 -16.38 12.12 15.79
CA PRO A 2 -17.08 13.06 16.70
C PRO A 2 -16.16 13.94 17.57
N ASP A 3 -14.85 13.70 17.51
CA ASP A 3 -13.76 14.43 18.16
C ASP A 3 -13.08 15.48 17.25
N GLY A 4 -13.64 15.74 16.05
CA GLY A 4 -13.04 16.66 15.08
C GLY A 4 -11.81 16.10 14.34
N THR A 5 -11.44 14.84 14.57
CA THR A 5 -10.40 14.20 13.77
C THR A 5 -10.90 13.96 12.34
N VAL A 6 -10.03 14.16 11.35
CA VAL A 6 -10.35 13.89 9.95
C VAL A 6 -10.62 12.39 9.79
N SER A 7 -11.89 12.02 9.71
CA SER A 7 -12.30 10.73 9.16
C SER A 7 -12.20 10.88 7.65
N THR A 8 -11.27 10.16 7.02
CA THR A 8 -11.08 10.20 5.57
C THR A 8 -12.31 9.59 4.89
N THR A 9 -13.33 10.40 4.63
CA THR A 9 -14.40 10.08 3.69
C THR A 9 -13.80 10.06 2.28
N PHE A 10 -14.30 9.20 1.40
CA PHE A 10 -13.85 9.09 -0.01
C PHE A 10 -13.82 10.43 -0.75
N ALA A 11 -14.61 11.43 -0.31
CA ALA A 11 -14.63 12.78 -0.85
C ALA A 11 -13.25 13.47 -0.88
N PHE A 12 -12.35 13.13 0.07
CA PHE A 12 -11.01 13.69 0.16
C PHE A 12 -9.91 12.75 -0.39
N ARG A 13 -10.29 11.76 -1.20
CA ARG A 13 -9.38 10.76 -1.78
C ARG A 13 -9.43 10.74 -3.31
N PRO A 14 -8.89 11.79 -3.99
CA PRO A 14 -8.76 11.83 -5.45
C PRO A 14 -8.11 10.58 -6.03
N ASP A 15 -7.09 10.06 -5.34
CA ASP A 15 -6.36 8.84 -5.70
C ASP A 15 -7.30 7.62 -5.79
N GLN A 16 -8.17 7.44 -4.79
CA GLN A 16 -9.12 6.31 -4.75
C GLN A 16 -10.25 6.49 -5.77
N GLN A 17 -10.82 7.69 -5.85
CA GLN A 17 -11.92 7.97 -6.79
C GLN A 17 -11.48 7.72 -8.24
N LEU A 18 -10.31 8.25 -8.62
CA LEU A 18 -9.78 8.07 -9.96
C LEU A 18 -9.40 6.62 -10.22
N SER A 19 -8.81 5.91 -9.25
CA SER A 19 -8.48 4.48 -9.37
C SER A 19 -9.73 3.64 -9.70
N PHE A 20 -10.82 3.84 -8.95
CA PHE A 20 -12.08 3.13 -9.21
C PHE A 20 -12.70 3.49 -10.56
N LEU A 21 -12.70 4.77 -10.93
CA LEU A 21 -13.22 5.20 -12.24
C LEU A 21 -12.38 4.65 -13.39
N GLN A 22 -11.07 4.53 -13.21
CA GLN A 22 -10.16 3.99 -14.23
C GLN A 22 -10.36 2.49 -14.43
N THR A 23 -10.48 1.74 -13.33
CA THR A 23 -10.87 0.32 -13.36
C THR A 23 -12.26 0.17 -13.98
N GLY A 24 -13.21 1.02 -13.59
CA GLY A 24 -14.55 1.06 -14.17
C GLY A 24 -14.53 1.32 -15.67
N ARG A 25 -13.70 2.25 -16.16
CA ARG A 25 -13.50 2.52 -17.59
C ARG A 25 -12.97 1.30 -18.33
N ARG A 26 -12.10 0.50 -17.74
CA ARG A 26 -11.59 -0.74 -18.36
C ARG A 26 -12.65 -1.82 -18.47
N ILE A 27 -13.59 -1.89 -17.51
CA ILE A 27 -14.65 -2.90 -17.48
C ILE A 27 -15.85 -2.48 -18.35
N ASN A 28 -16.30 -1.22 -18.24
CA ASN A 28 -17.41 -0.67 -19.01
C ASN A 28 -17.08 0.74 -19.50
N PRO A 29 -16.41 0.86 -20.66
CA PRO A 29 -16.01 2.15 -21.22
C PRO A 29 -17.20 3.07 -21.51
N GLN A 30 -18.33 2.52 -22.00
CA GLN A 30 -19.51 3.30 -22.36
C GLN A 30 -20.06 4.10 -21.17
N ARG A 31 -19.99 3.52 -19.97
CA ARG A 31 -20.48 4.15 -18.75
C ARG A 31 -19.47 5.10 -18.11
N PHE A 32 -18.18 4.74 -18.12
CA PHE A 32 -17.20 5.39 -17.24
C PHE A 32 -16.12 6.21 -17.97
N ALA A 33 -15.95 6.08 -19.28
CA ALA A 33 -14.87 6.78 -20.00
C ALA A 33 -14.97 8.30 -19.89
N LEU A 34 -16.17 8.86 -20.14
CA LEU A 34 -16.39 10.31 -20.05
C LEU A 34 -16.25 10.82 -18.60
N THR A 35 -16.85 10.11 -17.64
CA THR A 35 -16.75 10.46 -16.21
C THR A 35 -15.30 10.47 -15.75
N TYR A 36 -14.53 9.44 -16.11
CA TYR A 36 -13.11 9.37 -15.81
C TYR A 36 -12.33 10.53 -16.45
N ALA A 37 -12.57 10.84 -17.73
CA ALA A 37 -11.87 11.92 -18.41
C ALA A 37 -12.11 13.29 -17.73
N ILE A 38 -13.37 13.58 -17.35
CA ILE A 38 -13.72 14.79 -16.61
C ILE A 38 -13.03 14.80 -15.24
N TYR A 39 -13.20 13.74 -14.45
CA TYR A 39 -12.64 13.68 -13.09
C TYR A 39 -11.13 13.74 -13.09
N ARG A 40 -10.46 13.05 -14.02
CA ARG A 40 -9.00 13.09 -14.18
C ARG A 40 -8.53 14.53 -14.43
N SER A 41 -9.22 15.28 -15.29
CA SER A 41 -8.83 16.65 -15.61
C SER A 41 -8.89 17.61 -14.40
N VAL A 42 -9.79 17.35 -13.45
CA VAL A 42 -9.98 18.18 -12.25
C VAL A 42 -9.15 17.68 -11.06
N TYR A 43 -9.05 16.36 -10.88
CA TYR A 43 -8.56 15.76 -9.65
C TYR A 43 -7.12 15.23 -9.71
N ALA A 44 -6.55 15.02 -10.90
CA ALA A 44 -5.23 14.41 -11.02
C ALA A 44 -4.14 15.18 -10.25
N ALA A 45 -4.16 16.52 -10.33
CA ALA A 45 -3.21 17.38 -9.63
C ALA A 45 -3.28 17.25 -8.08
N PHE A 46 -4.38 16.72 -7.55
CA PHE A 46 -4.60 16.58 -6.10
C PHE A 46 -4.34 15.17 -5.58
N VAL A 47 -4.01 14.20 -6.44
CA VAL A 47 -3.74 12.80 -6.04
C VAL A 47 -2.62 12.69 -5.01
N GLY A 48 -1.60 13.55 -5.09
CA GLY A 48 -0.49 13.55 -4.13
C GLY A 48 -0.83 14.07 -2.73
N VAL A 49 -1.92 14.84 -2.55
CA VAL A 49 -2.26 15.47 -1.28
C VAL A 49 -2.58 14.46 -0.17
N PRO A 50 -3.53 13.51 -0.34
CA PRO A 50 -3.80 12.52 0.70
C PRO A 50 -2.61 11.60 0.96
N VAL A 51 -1.81 11.30 -0.08
CA VAL A 51 -0.57 10.52 0.07
C VAL A 51 0.41 11.26 0.98
N PHE A 52 0.65 12.54 0.70
CA PHE A 52 1.53 13.39 1.53
C PHE A 52 1.09 13.45 3.00
N LEU A 53 -0.22 13.57 3.25
CA LEU A 53 -0.77 13.62 4.60
C LEU A 53 -0.62 12.29 5.33
N ASP A 54 -0.80 11.17 4.62
CA ASP A 54 -0.58 9.83 5.18
C ASP A 54 0.92 9.58 5.45
N ASP A 55 1.82 10.17 4.66
CA ASP A 55 3.28 10.07 4.81
C ASP A 55 3.83 10.90 5.99
N GLN A 56 3.06 11.83 6.58
CA GLN A 56 3.52 12.62 7.75
C GLN A 56 3.73 11.77 9.01
N ASP A 57 3.14 10.58 9.08
CA ASP A 57 3.29 9.64 10.18
C ASP A 57 3.57 8.25 9.61
N ASP A 58 4.84 8.04 9.24
CA ASP A 58 5.41 6.80 8.70
C ASP A 58 5.26 5.58 9.63
N HIS A 59 4.98 5.82 10.91
CA HIS A 59 4.80 4.78 11.93
C HIS A 59 3.35 4.32 12.08
N ASN A 60 2.38 5.14 11.65
CA ASN A 60 0.97 4.93 11.96
C ASN A 60 0.19 4.43 10.75
N HIS A 61 -0.75 3.51 11.02
CA HIS A 61 -1.78 3.12 10.06
C HIS A 61 -1.31 2.55 8.69
N TYR A 62 -0.44 1.53 8.69
CA TYR A 62 -0.01 0.77 7.49
C TYR A 62 -1.08 0.34 6.48
N PHE A 63 -2.34 0.22 6.91
CA PHE A 63 -3.45 -0.02 5.98
C PHE A 63 -3.60 1.10 4.94
N LYS A 64 -3.28 2.35 5.31
CA LYS A 64 -3.28 3.51 4.43
C LYS A 64 -2.22 3.40 3.36
N PHE A 65 -0.98 3.04 3.73
CA PHE A 65 0.08 2.81 2.74
C PHE A 65 -0.29 1.71 1.75
N ASN A 66 -0.81 0.56 2.22
CA ASN A 66 -1.30 -0.49 1.33
C ASN A 66 -2.38 0.02 0.37
N LEU A 67 -3.33 0.81 0.88
CA LEU A 67 -4.39 1.40 0.06
C LEU A 67 -3.82 2.40 -0.96
N ASN A 68 -2.87 3.24 -0.57
CA ASN A 68 -2.19 4.19 -1.47
C ASN A 68 -1.44 3.44 -2.57
N TYR A 69 -0.70 2.38 -2.21
CA TYR A 69 0.04 1.54 -3.15
C TYR A 69 -0.87 0.92 -4.21
N ILE A 70 -1.98 0.29 -3.81
CA ILE A 70 -2.90 -0.37 -4.78
C ILE A 70 -3.59 0.67 -5.68
N ASN A 71 -4.07 1.79 -5.12
CA ASN A 71 -4.73 2.81 -5.93
C ASN A 71 -3.79 3.48 -6.92
N LEU A 72 -2.56 3.82 -6.49
CA LEU A 72 -1.57 4.40 -7.39
C LEU A 72 -1.09 3.39 -8.44
N TYR A 73 -0.93 2.11 -8.07
CA TYR A 73 -0.62 1.05 -9.03
C TYR A 73 -1.67 0.97 -10.13
N ASP A 74 -2.95 0.92 -9.77
CA ASP A 74 -4.05 0.86 -10.73
C ASP A 74 -4.13 2.11 -11.60
N LEU A 75 -3.99 3.30 -11.01
CA LEU A 75 -3.93 4.54 -11.76
C LEU A 75 -2.81 4.52 -12.81
N ILE A 76 -1.60 4.19 -12.40
CA ILE A 76 -0.41 4.29 -13.26
C ILE A 76 -0.43 3.24 -14.36
N ARG A 77 -0.71 1.97 -14.02
CA ARG A 77 -0.65 0.86 -14.99
C ARG A 77 -1.77 0.93 -16.03
N LEU A 78 -2.93 1.50 -15.66
CA LEU A 78 -4.09 1.61 -16.54
C LEU A 78 -4.14 2.94 -17.29
N GLU A 79 -3.25 3.88 -16.99
CA GLU A 79 -3.14 5.15 -17.69
C GLU A 79 -2.65 4.96 -19.12
N GLU A 80 -3.23 5.72 -20.04
CA GLU A 80 -2.80 5.72 -21.44
C GLU A 80 -1.32 6.10 -21.56
N ASP A 81 -0.62 5.41 -22.47
CA ASP A 81 0.75 5.76 -22.80
C ASP A 81 0.81 7.15 -23.43
N GLY A 82 1.78 7.96 -22.99
CA GLY A 82 1.90 9.37 -23.37
C GLY A 82 0.97 10.34 -22.63
N SER A 83 0.08 9.86 -21.74
CA SER A 83 -0.75 10.74 -20.92
C SER A 83 0.10 11.57 -19.95
N PRO A 84 -0.06 12.91 -19.88
CA PRO A 84 0.66 13.74 -18.93
C PRO A 84 0.26 13.44 -17.47
N TYR A 85 -0.92 12.85 -17.25
CA TYR A 85 -1.38 12.49 -15.90
C TYR A 85 -0.60 11.32 -15.30
N LYS A 86 -0.04 10.44 -16.15
CA LYS A 86 0.82 9.33 -15.70
C LYS A 86 2.02 9.84 -14.88
N ALA A 87 2.63 10.95 -15.31
CA ALA A 87 3.73 11.58 -14.60
C ALA A 87 3.29 12.15 -13.23
N ILE A 88 2.08 12.70 -13.13
CA ILE A 88 1.52 13.20 -11.87
C ILE A 88 1.33 12.04 -10.87
N TYR A 89 0.79 10.91 -11.34
CA TYR A 89 0.59 9.73 -10.51
C TYR A 89 1.92 9.09 -10.10
N MET A 90 2.89 9.01 -11.02
CA MET A 90 4.26 8.57 -10.71
C MET A 90 4.92 9.46 -9.65
N ASN A 91 4.74 10.78 -9.70
CA ASN A 91 5.27 11.68 -8.66
C ASN A 91 4.67 11.41 -7.27
N ALA A 92 3.35 11.15 -7.21
CA ALA A 92 2.68 10.77 -5.97
C ALA A 92 3.18 9.39 -5.46
N TYR A 93 3.39 8.45 -6.38
CA TYR A 93 3.98 7.14 -6.06
C TYR A 93 5.40 7.25 -5.53
N ASP A 94 6.25 8.07 -6.14
CA ASP A 94 7.63 8.27 -5.69
C ASP A 94 7.70 8.92 -4.31
N MET A 95 6.74 9.77 -3.96
CA MET A 95 6.58 10.31 -2.61
C MET A 95 6.33 9.18 -1.60
N LEU A 96 5.29 8.37 -1.85
CA LEU A 96 4.97 7.21 -1.01
C LEU A 96 6.15 6.23 -0.89
N ARG A 97 6.84 5.98 -2.02
CA ARG A 97 7.98 5.05 -2.04
C ARG A 97 9.15 5.59 -1.26
N ARG A 98 9.47 6.88 -1.32
CA ARG A 98 10.54 7.48 -0.51
C ARG A 98 10.31 7.29 0.99
N THR A 99 9.06 7.43 1.42
CA THR A 99 8.64 7.23 2.82
C THR A 99 8.79 5.77 3.24
N THR A 100 8.41 4.82 2.37
CA THR A 100 8.22 3.41 2.76
C THR A 100 9.30 2.44 2.26
N GLN A 101 10.27 2.89 1.46
CA GLN A 101 11.28 2.01 0.83
C GLN A 101 12.12 1.22 1.85
N GLN A 102 12.36 1.76 3.05
CA GLN A 102 13.14 1.10 4.10
C GLN A 102 12.25 0.28 5.07
N HIS A 103 10.95 0.16 4.79
CA HIS A 103 10.03 -0.52 5.71
C HIS A 103 10.17 -2.05 5.66
N GLY A 104 10.86 -2.60 4.66
CA GLY A 104 11.00 -4.03 4.44
C GLY A 104 9.65 -4.67 4.12
N ASN A 105 8.98 -4.17 3.07
CA ASN A 105 7.70 -4.71 2.60
C ASN A 105 7.81 -5.37 1.22
N PRO A 106 7.66 -6.71 1.13
CA PRO A 106 7.70 -7.37 -0.16
C PRO A 106 6.55 -6.92 -1.08
N HIS A 107 5.36 -6.58 -0.54
CA HIS A 107 4.26 -6.06 -1.35
C HIS A 107 4.63 -4.73 -2.03
N PHE A 108 5.21 -3.79 -1.29
CA PHE A 108 5.61 -2.49 -1.84
C PHE A 108 6.72 -2.65 -2.88
N ASN A 109 7.66 -3.56 -2.65
CA ASN A 109 8.72 -3.87 -3.60
C ASN A 109 8.18 -4.50 -4.89
N MET A 110 7.19 -5.40 -4.80
CA MET A 110 6.54 -5.98 -5.99
C MET A 110 5.79 -4.93 -6.82
N VAL A 111 5.10 -3.98 -6.17
CA VAL A 111 4.47 -2.86 -6.89
C VAL A 111 5.53 -1.97 -7.57
N ASP A 112 6.63 -1.66 -6.88
CA ASP A 112 7.72 -0.85 -7.45
C ASP A 112 8.36 -1.55 -8.67
N ARG A 113 8.52 -2.88 -8.61
CA ARG A 113 8.96 -3.69 -9.75
C ARG A 113 8.00 -3.61 -10.92
N ALA A 114 6.71 -3.73 -10.66
CA ALA A 114 5.68 -3.69 -11.70
C ALA A 114 5.62 -2.32 -12.40
N LEU A 115 5.88 -1.22 -11.68
CA LEU A 115 5.81 0.13 -12.23
C LEU A 115 7.13 0.62 -12.86
N LYS A 116 8.27 0.27 -12.27
CA LYS A 116 9.60 0.79 -12.68
C LYS A 116 10.50 -0.22 -13.34
N GLY A 117 10.09 -1.49 -13.41
CA GLY A 117 10.91 -2.57 -13.94
C GLY A 117 11.89 -3.12 -12.92
N GLN A 118 12.88 -3.87 -13.42
CA GLN A 118 13.84 -4.62 -12.61
C GLN A 118 14.79 -3.72 -11.82
N ASP A 119 15.04 -4.07 -10.57
CA ASP A 119 16.04 -3.44 -9.69
C ASP A 119 16.68 -4.54 -8.83
N ILE A 120 17.96 -4.80 -9.03
CA ILE A 120 18.62 -5.96 -8.41
C ILE A 120 18.64 -5.89 -6.87
N VAL A 121 18.74 -4.70 -6.30
CA VAL A 121 18.83 -4.52 -4.83
C VAL A 121 17.47 -4.79 -4.21
N ARG A 122 16.43 -4.11 -4.69
CA ARG A 122 15.05 -4.29 -4.26
C ARG A 122 14.56 -5.71 -4.51
N ASP A 123 14.89 -6.30 -5.66
CA ASP A 123 14.40 -7.63 -6.03
C ASP A 123 15.02 -8.72 -5.14
N ASN A 124 16.32 -8.62 -4.84
CA ASN A 124 16.99 -9.51 -3.87
C ASN A 124 16.44 -9.32 -2.45
N GLU A 125 16.18 -8.07 -2.04
CA GLU A 125 15.52 -7.79 -0.76
C GLU A 125 14.12 -8.44 -0.72
N THR A 126 13.36 -8.35 -1.81
CA THR A 126 12.01 -8.93 -1.91
C THR A 126 12.03 -10.44 -1.67
N VAL A 127 12.95 -11.16 -2.31
CA VAL A 127 13.14 -12.61 -2.10
C VAL A 127 13.47 -12.89 -0.62
N THR A 128 14.36 -12.10 -0.02
CA THR A 128 14.73 -12.24 1.39
C THR A 128 13.52 -12.02 2.32
N LEU A 129 12.73 -10.97 2.09
CA LEU A 129 11.55 -10.64 2.88
C LEU A 129 10.46 -11.71 2.75
N LEU A 130 10.26 -12.26 1.54
CA LEU A 130 9.32 -13.37 1.32
C LEU A 130 9.78 -14.63 2.03
N ASN A 131 11.08 -14.95 1.99
CA ASN A 131 11.62 -16.07 2.75
C ASN A 131 11.39 -15.88 4.25
N LEU A 132 11.69 -14.70 4.81
CA LEU A 132 11.40 -14.40 6.22
C LEU A 132 9.91 -14.51 6.57
N TRP A 133 9.02 -14.19 5.62
CA TRP A 133 7.59 -14.35 5.81
C TRP A 133 7.18 -15.81 5.94
N LEU A 134 7.81 -16.72 5.19
CA LEU A 134 7.58 -18.17 5.28
C LEU A 134 8.01 -18.76 6.63
N TRP A 135 9.00 -18.16 7.30
CA TRP A 135 9.47 -18.57 8.62
C TRP A 135 8.57 -18.13 9.78
N ARG A 136 7.53 -17.33 9.53
CA ARG A 136 6.64 -16.84 10.59
C ARG A 136 5.82 -17.97 11.20
N ALA A 137 5.55 -17.83 12.51
CA ALA A 137 4.57 -18.68 13.18
C ALA A 137 3.20 -18.54 12.49
N ARG A 138 2.62 -19.67 12.06
CA ARG A 138 1.32 -19.70 11.34
C ARG A 138 0.13 -19.32 12.22
N ARG A 139 0.29 -19.29 13.55
CA ARG A 139 -0.76 -19.00 14.53
C ARG A 139 -0.52 -17.65 15.17
N ASP A 140 -1.61 -16.90 15.40
CA ASP A 140 -1.60 -15.59 16.03
C ASP A 140 -1.43 -15.76 17.55
N TYR A 141 -0.18 -15.92 17.99
CA TYR A 141 0.17 -15.84 19.39
C TYR A 141 0.52 -14.40 19.74
N TRP A 142 0.22 -13.99 20.97
CA TRP A 142 0.72 -12.74 21.50
C TRP A 142 2.26 -12.76 21.46
N VAL A 143 2.86 -11.73 20.86
CA VAL A 143 4.31 -11.54 20.81
C VAL A 143 4.61 -10.22 21.49
N ASP A 144 5.40 -10.27 22.56
CA ASP A 144 5.96 -9.10 23.23
C ASP A 144 7.38 -8.91 22.76
N LEU A 145 7.60 -7.77 22.11
CA LEU A 145 8.90 -7.39 21.58
C LEU A 145 9.50 -6.22 22.37
N ARG A 146 8.89 -5.83 23.49
CA ARG A 146 9.46 -4.85 24.42
C ARG A 146 10.75 -5.41 25.00
N GLY A 147 11.75 -4.54 25.16
CA GLY A 147 13.09 -4.93 25.61
C GLY A 147 13.97 -5.56 24.52
N LYS A 148 13.41 -6.08 23.42
CA LYS A 148 14.18 -6.57 22.27
C LYS A 148 14.51 -5.47 21.27
N TYR A 149 13.55 -4.59 20.96
CA TYR A 149 13.75 -3.45 20.04
C TYR A 149 13.63 -2.10 20.76
N PRO A 150 14.48 -1.11 20.38
CA PRO A 150 14.42 0.25 20.92
C PRO A 150 13.02 0.88 20.79
N ALA A 151 12.63 1.63 21.82
CA ALA A 151 11.34 2.32 21.90
C ALA A 151 11.42 3.73 21.32
N CYS A 152 10.51 4.08 20.39
CA CYS A 152 10.29 5.45 19.95
C CYS A 152 8.87 5.94 20.28
N GLY A 153 8.25 5.33 21.29
CA GLY A 153 6.91 5.66 21.79
C GLY A 153 6.34 4.53 22.65
N THR A 154 5.16 4.74 23.23
CA THR A 154 4.41 3.71 23.95
C THR A 154 4.15 2.53 23.02
N ASP A 155 4.70 1.35 23.36
CA ASP A 155 4.60 0.12 22.56
C ASP A 155 5.02 0.27 21.08
N ARG A 156 5.85 1.27 20.75
CA ARG A 156 6.32 1.54 19.38
C ARG A 156 7.84 1.37 19.24
N ALA A 157 8.26 0.58 18.26
CA ALA A 157 9.66 0.42 17.88
C ALA A 157 10.17 1.63 17.08
N CYS A 158 11.46 1.92 17.17
CA CYS A 158 12.11 2.98 16.38
C CYS A 158 12.34 2.61 14.91
N SER A 159 12.30 1.32 14.60
CA SER A 159 12.50 0.81 13.25
C SER A 159 11.47 -0.28 13.00
N PRO A 160 11.15 -0.56 11.72
CA PRO A 160 10.24 -1.63 11.37
C PRO A 160 10.70 -2.95 12.01
N ILE A 161 9.80 -3.63 12.70
CA ILE A 161 10.09 -4.96 13.27
C ILE A 161 10.47 -5.91 12.12
N PRO A 162 11.44 -6.83 12.27
CA PRO A 162 11.75 -7.82 11.22
C PRO A 162 10.54 -8.67 10.81
N VAL A 163 10.40 -8.95 9.51
CA VAL A 163 9.22 -9.63 8.93
C VAL A 163 8.85 -10.90 9.69
N ASN A 164 9.84 -11.74 10.01
CA ASN A 164 9.68 -13.02 10.67
C ASN A 164 9.12 -12.93 12.11
N GLU A 165 9.16 -11.74 12.72
CA GLU A 165 8.70 -11.49 14.10
C GLU A 165 7.41 -10.66 14.17
N ARG A 166 6.92 -10.18 13.02
CA ARG A 166 5.66 -9.43 12.94
C ARG A 166 4.45 -10.35 13.15
N ALA A 167 3.54 -9.95 14.03
CA ALA A 167 2.25 -10.63 14.24
C ALA A 167 1.41 -10.71 12.94
N ILE A 168 0.55 -11.72 12.80
CA ILE A 168 -0.30 -11.89 11.62
C ILE A 168 -1.55 -10.99 11.73
N PRO A 169 -2.12 -10.48 10.62
CA PRO A 169 -1.58 -10.43 9.26
C PRO A 169 -0.91 -9.07 9.00
N ALA A 170 0.33 -8.87 9.46
CA ALA A 170 1.05 -7.60 9.27
C ALA A 170 1.15 -7.13 7.81
N VAL A 171 1.13 -8.02 6.80
CA VAL A 171 1.22 -7.59 5.38
C VAL A 171 0.08 -6.62 5.02
N TRP A 172 -1.12 -6.84 5.57
CA TRP A 172 -2.34 -6.08 5.22
C TRP A 172 -3.02 -5.41 6.42
N ARG A 173 -2.67 -5.78 7.67
CA ARG A 173 -3.22 -5.20 8.91
C ARG A 173 -2.20 -4.33 9.65
N ARG A 174 -2.77 -3.37 10.39
CA ARG A 174 -2.12 -2.19 10.97
C ARG A 174 -0.98 -2.55 11.94
N ARG A 175 0.13 -1.81 11.79
CA ARG A 175 1.25 -1.56 12.74
C ARG A 175 2.46 -2.48 12.62
N TRP A 176 3.44 -2.07 11.82
CA TRP A 176 4.75 -2.76 11.67
C TRP A 176 5.77 -2.37 12.73
N PHE A 177 5.44 -1.36 13.52
CA PHE A 177 6.24 -0.83 14.60
C PHE A 177 5.69 -1.24 15.98
N ASP A 178 4.62 -2.03 16.05
CA ASP A 178 4.00 -2.40 17.34
C ASP A 178 4.89 -3.39 18.12
N ARG A 179 4.97 -3.20 19.43
CA ARG A 179 5.75 -4.04 20.35
C ARG A 179 4.89 -4.78 21.37
N ASP A 180 3.62 -4.42 21.55
CA ASP A 180 2.65 -5.11 22.43
C ASP A 180 1.25 -5.15 21.77
N ARG A 181 0.59 -6.31 21.74
CA ARG A 181 -0.75 -6.47 21.16
C ARG A 181 -1.74 -7.08 22.16
N ARG A 182 -2.24 -6.29 23.12
CA ARG A 182 -3.24 -6.75 24.12
C ARG A 182 -4.71 -6.76 23.65
N ASP A 183 -5.05 -6.17 22.50
CA ASP A 183 -6.45 -6.01 22.08
C ASP A 183 -6.93 -7.05 21.05
N ARG A 184 -8.12 -7.61 21.30
CA ARG A 184 -8.85 -8.50 20.40
C ARG A 184 -9.42 -7.75 19.19
N LEU A 185 -9.39 -8.44 18.05
CA LEU A 185 -9.69 -7.97 16.70
C LEU A 185 -11.19 -7.68 16.45
N HIS A 186 -11.48 -6.58 15.75
CA HIS A 186 -12.67 -6.47 14.89
C HIS A 186 -12.24 -6.61 13.42
N SER A 187 -12.95 -7.48 12.70
CA SER A 187 -12.68 -7.90 11.32
C SER A 187 -13.23 -6.89 10.30
N SER A 188 -12.48 -6.58 9.23
CA SER A 188 -13.10 -6.10 7.98
C SER A 188 -12.26 -6.37 6.70
N VAL A 189 -12.90 -7.13 5.78
CA VAL A 189 -13.11 -6.88 4.33
C VAL A 189 -11.93 -6.91 3.33
N LEU A 190 -10.69 -7.27 3.69
CA LEU A 190 -9.57 -7.23 2.71
C LEU A 190 -9.09 -8.58 2.13
N ASP A 191 -9.78 -9.69 2.41
CA ASP A 191 -9.38 -11.02 1.91
C ASP A 191 -9.58 -11.20 0.37
N GLY A 192 -10.20 -10.24 -0.33
CA GLY A 192 -10.47 -10.33 -1.77
C GLY A 192 -9.31 -9.96 -2.72
N ALA A 193 -8.29 -9.22 -2.26
CA ALA A 193 -7.25 -8.67 -3.15
C ALA A 193 -6.25 -9.72 -3.66
N LEU A 194 -6.07 -10.84 -2.94
CA LEU A 194 -5.13 -11.91 -3.31
C LEU A 194 -5.63 -12.78 -4.45
N LEU A 195 -6.95 -12.92 -4.64
CA LEU A 195 -7.52 -13.68 -5.77
C LEU A 195 -7.36 -12.95 -7.11
N TRP A 196 -7.08 -11.65 -7.11
CA TRP A 196 -6.95 -10.86 -8.34
C TRP A 196 -5.53 -10.92 -8.92
N PHE A 197 -4.48 -10.99 -8.08
CA PHE A 197 -3.10 -11.09 -8.55
C PHE A 197 -2.79 -12.45 -9.19
N ASP A 198 -3.36 -13.55 -8.71
CA ASP A 198 -3.20 -14.89 -9.33
C ASP A 198 -3.91 -15.03 -10.69
N ALA A 199 -4.90 -14.18 -10.97
CA ALA A 199 -5.71 -14.26 -12.19
C ALA A 199 -5.16 -13.44 -13.36
N VAL A 200 -4.34 -12.41 -13.10
CA VAL A 200 -3.95 -11.42 -14.12
C VAL A 200 -2.51 -11.59 -14.62
N ASP A 201 -1.64 -12.33 -13.92
CA ASP A 201 -0.19 -12.30 -14.18
C ASP A 201 0.45 -13.66 -14.58
N ARG A 202 -0.26 -14.47 -15.37
CA ARG A 202 0.34 -15.69 -15.98
C ARG A 202 1.26 -15.40 -17.17
N THR A 203 1.46 -14.13 -17.53
CA THR A 203 2.26 -13.74 -18.71
C THR A 203 3.62 -13.10 -18.37
N ALA A 204 3.93 -12.82 -17.10
CA ALA A 204 5.15 -12.11 -16.72
C ALA A 204 6.29 -12.99 -16.16
N TRP A 205 6.11 -14.31 -16.08
CA TRP A 205 7.11 -15.22 -15.52
C TRP A 205 7.62 -16.18 -16.61
N PRO A 206 8.84 -16.01 -17.14
CA PRO A 206 9.52 -17.13 -17.78
C PRO A 206 9.91 -18.16 -16.71
N ALA A 207 9.79 -19.44 -17.09
CA ALA A 207 10.16 -20.60 -16.29
C ALA A 207 11.66 -20.63 -15.93
#